data_AF-A0A2E0H088-F1
#
_entry.id   AF-A0A2E0H088-F1
#
_cell.length_a   1.000
_cell.length_b   1.000
_cell.length_c   1.000
_cell.angle_alpha   90.00
_cell.angle_beta   90.00
_cell.angle_gamma   90.00
#
_symmetry.space_group_name_H-M   'P 1'
#
loop_
_entity.id
_entity.type
_entity.pdbx_description
1 polymer ?
#
loop_
_entity_poly.entity_id
_entity_poly.type
_entity_poly.pdbx_seq_one_letter_code
_entity_poly.pdbx_strand_id
1 'polypeptide(L)'
;MYEASLKTPLSPIRAHETLFFSEGEGYLQEVDLDEENSCVHITTMVKTNAKTGVEMEALTGASVAALTVYDMCKAVDRSMNFRVWLASKSGGRSGNFVFDAPPRESTT
;
A
#
# COMPACT_ATOMS: atom_id res chain seq x y z
N MET A 1 10.49 4.56 6.98
CA MET A 1 10.09 3.54 5.99
C MET A 1 8.68 3.13 6.37
N TYR A 2 7.74 3.23 5.44
CA TYR A 2 6.33 2.97 5.67
C TYR A 2 5.89 1.95 4.62
N GLU A 3 4.96 1.08 4.97
CA GLU A 3 4.44 0.04 4.09
C GLU A 3 2.95 -0.09 4.39
N ALA A 4 2.16 -0.30 3.35
CA ALA A 4 0.73 -0.55 3.43
C ALA A 4 0.47 -1.84 2.65
N SER A 5 -0.65 -2.52 2.86
CA SER A 5 -1.02 -3.67 2.06
C SER A 5 -2.51 -3.63 1.78
N LEU A 6 -2.90 -4.07 0.59
CA LEU A 6 -4.27 -4.09 0.12
C LEU A 6 -4.75 -5.54 0.00
N LYS A 7 -6.06 -5.76 -0.02
CA LYS A 7 -6.67 -7.07 -0.28
C LYS A 7 -7.90 -6.87 -1.17
N THR A 8 -7.89 -7.35 -2.42
CA THR A 8 -9.03 -7.20 -3.36
C THR A 8 -9.15 -8.38 -4.33
N PRO A 9 -10.29 -9.05 -4.45
CA PRO A 9 -10.46 -10.15 -5.40
C PRO A 9 -10.56 -9.65 -6.82
N LEU A 10 -9.51 -9.79 -7.65
CA LEU A 10 -9.60 -9.70 -9.12
C LEU A 10 -8.39 -10.25 -9.90
N SER A 11 -8.71 -10.81 -11.07
CA SER A 11 -7.86 -11.40 -12.12
C SER A 11 -7.05 -10.34 -12.91
N PRO A 12 -6.04 -10.72 -13.72
CA PRO A 12 -4.79 -9.99 -13.78
C PRO A 12 -4.83 -8.75 -14.67
N ILE A 13 -4.45 -7.61 -14.10
CA ILE A 13 -3.97 -6.44 -14.82
C ILE A 13 -2.53 -6.21 -14.36
N ARG A 14 -1.56 -6.42 -15.27
CA ARG A 14 -0.15 -6.09 -15.02
C ARG A 14 -0.03 -4.56 -14.94
N ALA A 15 0.17 -4.04 -13.74
CA ALA A 15 0.64 -2.67 -13.53
C ALA A 15 2.11 -2.74 -13.09
N HIS A 16 3.01 -2.26 -13.96
CA HIS A 16 4.41 -2.03 -13.61
C HIS A 16 4.64 -0.53 -13.79
N GLU A 17 4.60 0.23 -12.70
CA GLU A 17 5.08 1.61 -12.72
C GLU A 17 5.90 1.87 -11.46
N THR A 18 7.22 1.76 -11.63
CA THR A 18 8.22 2.03 -10.61
C THR A 18 8.73 3.46 -10.82
N LEU A 19 8.51 4.34 -9.84
CA LEU A 19 9.12 5.67 -9.81
C LEU A 19 10.34 5.65 -8.87
N PHE A 20 11.53 5.92 -9.41
CA PHE A 20 12.75 6.27 -8.66
C PHE A 20 12.70 7.78 -8.31
N PHE A 21 13.44 8.37 -7.35
CA PHE A 21 14.78 8.95 -7.58
C PHE A 21 15.30 9.80 -6.38
N SER A 22 16.64 9.96 -6.33
CA SER A 22 17.50 10.99 -5.69
C SER A 22 17.90 10.87 -4.20
N GLU A 23 19.12 11.36 -3.89
CA GLU A 23 19.78 11.23 -2.58
C GLU A 23 19.02 11.96 -1.46
N GLY A 24 18.26 11.21 -0.66
CA GLY A 24 17.76 11.63 0.65
C GLY A 24 16.24 11.57 0.81
N GLU A 25 15.49 11.67 -0.27
CA GLU A 25 14.03 11.57 -0.28
C GLU A 25 13.59 10.57 -1.36
N GLY A 26 12.48 9.87 -1.13
CA GLY A 26 12.01 8.85 -2.07
C GLY A 26 10.58 8.43 -1.83
N TYR A 27 9.91 8.09 -2.93
CA TYR A 27 8.59 7.46 -2.96
C TYR A 27 8.72 6.18 -3.77
N LEU A 28 8.28 5.06 -3.24
CA LEU A 28 8.30 3.77 -3.91
C LEU A 28 6.92 3.13 -3.75
N GLN A 29 6.38 2.64 -4.86
CA GLN A 29 5.10 1.97 -4.88
C GLN A 29 5.24 0.64 -5.59
N GLU A 30 4.83 -0.43 -4.92
CA GLU A 30 4.86 -1.80 -5.42
C GLU A 30 3.42 -2.34 -5.39
N VAL A 31 3.06 -3.07 -6.45
CA VAL A 31 1.73 -3.67 -6.60
C VAL A 31 1.93 -5.13 -7.00
N ASP A 32 1.52 -6.04 -6.12
CA ASP A 32 1.64 -7.47 -6.31
C ASP A 32 0.27 -8.13 -6.40
N LEU A 33 0.12 -9.07 -7.32
CA LEU A 33 -1.09 -9.87 -7.47
C LEU A 33 -0.91 -11.21 -6.76
N ASP A 34 -1.77 -11.50 -5.79
CA ASP A 34 -1.89 -12.79 -5.12
C ASP A 34 -3.12 -13.51 -5.72
N GLU A 35 -2.86 -14.31 -6.75
CA GLU A 35 -3.91 -15.04 -7.47
C GLU A 35 -4.56 -16.12 -6.58
N GLU A 36 -3.78 -16.74 -5.70
CA GLU A 36 -4.24 -17.81 -4.79
C GLU A 36 -5.31 -17.29 -3.84
N ASN A 37 -5.10 -16.10 -3.28
CA ASN A 37 -6.03 -15.49 -2.34
C ASN A 37 -7.00 -14.52 -3.01
N SER A 38 -6.91 -14.35 -4.34
CA SER A 38 -7.60 -13.29 -5.07
C SER A 38 -7.43 -11.96 -4.32
N CYS A 39 -6.19 -11.48 -4.22
CA CYS A 39 -5.91 -10.17 -3.65
C CYS A 39 -4.87 -9.38 -4.45
N VAL A 40 -5.03 -8.06 -4.50
CA VAL A 40 -3.96 -7.14 -4.90
C VAL A 40 -3.32 -6.60 -3.62
N HIS A 41 -2.01 -6.69 -3.50
CA HIS A 41 -1.23 -6.04 -2.45
C HIS A 41 -0.63 -4.75 -3.01
N ILE A 42 -0.74 -3.66 -2.24
CA ILE A 42 -0.16 -2.37 -2.62
C ILE A 42 0.71 -1.88 -1.48
N THR A 43 2.01 -1.87 -1.71
CA THR A 43 3.01 -1.33 -0.78
C THR A 43 3.39 0.08 -1.21
N THR A 44 3.33 1.03 -0.27
CA THR A 44 3.76 2.41 -0.50
C THR A 44 4.75 2.84 0.56
N MET A 45 5.96 3.17 0.11
CA MET A 45 7.06 3.59 0.94
C MET A 45 7.44 5.04 0.65
N VAL A 46 7.49 5.84 1.72
CA VAL A 46 7.96 7.22 1.66
C VAL A 46 9.14 7.41 2.59
N LYS A 47 10.13 8.15 2.11
CA LYS A 47 11.32 8.56 2.85
C LYS A 47 11.54 10.05 2.63
N THR A 48 11.79 10.78 3.70
CA THR A 48 12.11 12.21 3.70
C THR A 48 13.19 12.51 4.71
N ASN A 49 13.89 13.63 4.52
CA ASN A 49 14.77 14.24 5.53
C ASN A 49 14.09 15.39 6.29
N ALA A 50 12.77 15.57 6.15
CA ALA A 50 12.01 16.61 6.80
C ALA A 50 11.92 16.44 8.34
N LYS A 51 11.52 17.52 9.02
CA LYS A 51 11.35 17.56 10.49
C LYS A 51 10.10 16.82 10.98
N THR A 52 9.19 16.48 10.08
CA THR A 52 7.92 15.79 10.37
C THR A 52 7.97 14.36 9.84
N GLY A 53 7.17 13.48 10.45
CA GLY A 53 6.93 12.15 9.89
C GLY A 53 6.19 12.24 8.56
N VAL A 54 6.28 11.17 7.76
CA VAL A 54 5.60 11.06 6.46
C VAL A 54 4.61 9.90 6.42
N GLU A 55 3.92 9.68 7.55
CA GLU A 55 2.88 8.67 7.67
C GLU A 55 1.77 8.92 6.65
N MET A 56 1.39 10.18 6.50
CA MET A 56 0.23 10.58 5.71
C MET A 56 0.49 10.45 4.22
N GLU A 57 1.71 10.71 3.77
CA GLU A 57 2.14 10.59 2.39
C GLU A 57 2.10 9.11 1.97
N ALA A 58 2.57 8.21 2.83
CA ALA A 58 2.52 6.77 2.57
C ALA A 58 1.08 6.24 2.56
N LEU A 59 0.27 6.59 3.57
CA LEU A 59 -1.13 6.17 3.66
C LEU A 59 -1.96 6.72 2.51
N THR A 60 -1.70 7.97 2.10
CA THR A 60 -2.40 8.61 0.97
C THR A 60 -2.02 7.94 -0.34
N GLY A 61 -0.73 7.70 -0.60
CA GLY A 61 -0.28 7.02 -1.82
C GLY A 61 -0.86 5.61 -1.97
N ALA A 62 -0.91 4.85 -0.88
CA ALA A 62 -1.56 3.53 -0.86
C ALA A 62 -3.07 3.62 -1.11
N SER A 63 -3.74 4.60 -0.48
CA SER A 63 -5.19 4.81 -0.64
C SER A 63 -5.56 5.22 -2.06
N VAL A 64 -4.77 6.10 -2.68
CA VAL A 64 -5.00 6.54 -4.06
C VAL A 64 -4.85 5.36 -5.02
N ALA A 65 -3.79 4.56 -4.90
CA ALA A 65 -3.63 3.40 -5.77
C ALA A 65 -4.72 2.35 -5.55
N ALA A 66 -5.16 2.13 -4.31
CA ALA A 66 -6.30 1.27 -4.02
C ALA A 66 -7.59 1.75 -4.69
N LEU A 67 -7.86 3.06 -4.62
CA LEU A 67 -9.01 3.68 -5.28
C LEU A 67 -8.90 3.57 -6.81
N THR A 68 -7.69 3.68 -7.37
CA THR A 68 -7.45 3.46 -8.80
C THR A 68 -7.78 2.03 -9.21
N VAL A 69 -7.32 1.03 -8.44
CA VAL A 69 -7.65 -0.38 -8.70
C VAL A 69 -9.16 -0.61 -8.59
N TYR A 70 -9.80 -0.03 -7.58
CA TYR A 70 -11.26 -0.10 -7.43
C TYR A 70 -11.96 0.53 -8.65
N ASP A 71 -11.52 1.69 -9.12
CA ASP A 71 -12.12 2.37 -10.27
C ASP A 71 -12.04 1.54 -11.56
N MET A 72 -10.90 0.88 -11.79
CA MET A 72 -10.70 0.01 -12.95
C MET A 72 -11.59 -1.25 -12.90
N CYS A 73 -11.90 -1.74 -11.70
CA CYS A 73 -12.54 -3.04 -11.53
C CYS A 73 -13.99 -3.01 -11.03
N LYS A 74 -14.51 -1.85 -10.62
CA LYS A 74 -15.89 -1.69 -10.09
C LYS A 74 -17.00 -2.09 -11.07
N ALA A 75 -16.68 -2.21 -12.36
CA ALA A 75 -17.60 -2.72 -13.37
C ALA A 75 -17.80 -4.24 -13.28
N VAL A 76 -16.78 -4.96 -12.81
CA VAL A 76 -16.78 -6.42 -12.66
C VAL A 76 -17.34 -6.81 -11.29
N ASP A 77 -16.82 -6.20 -10.23
CA ASP A 77 -17.28 -6.44 -8.87
C ASP A 77 -17.33 -5.14 -8.07
N ARG A 78 -18.51 -4.78 -7.56
CA ARG A 78 -18.70 -3.58 -6.72
C ARG A 78 -18.54 -3.86 -5.23
N SER A 79 -18.55 -5.13 -4.84
CA SER A 79 -18.43 -5.57 -3.45
C SER A 79 -16.98 -5.58 -2.94
N MET A 80 -16.02 -5.32 -3.83
CA MET A 80 -14.62 -5.12 -3.46
C MET A 80 -14.50 -4.18 -2.26
N ASN A 81 -13.77 -4.64 -1.25
CA ASN A 81 -13.40 -3.84 -0.10
C ASN A 81 -11.88 -3.68 -0.08
N PHE A 82 -11.41 -2.67 0.64
CA PHE A 82 -10.00 -2.51 0.83
C PHE A 82 -9.69 -1.92 2.20
N ARG A 83 -8.50 -2.24 2.72
CA ARG A 83 -8.00 -1.77 4.01
C ARG A 83 -6.64 -1.14 3.80
N VAL A 84 -6.35 -0.07 4.53
CA VAL A 84 -5.06 0.62 4.48
C VAL A 84 -4.60 0.83 5.92
N TRP A 85 -3.34 0.54 6.20
CA TRP A 85 -2.74 0.71 7.52
C TRP A 85 -1.25 1.02 7.40
N LEU A 86 -0.66 1.44 8.52
CA LEU A 86 0.76 1.73 8.65
C LEU A 86 1.49 0.49 9.15
N ALA A 87 2.22 -0.24 8.30
CA ALA A 87 2.92 -1.47 8.69
C ALA A 87 4.21 -1.19 9.46
N SER A 88 4.95 -0.14 9.11
CA SER A 88 6.12 0.27 9.86
C SER A 88 6.34 1.76 9.77
N LYS A 89 7.11 2.28 10.73
CA LYS A 89 7.63 3.65 10.76
C LYS A 89 9.00 3.59 11.40
N SER A 90 9.93 4.38 10.86
CA SER A 90 11.24 4.58 11.46
C SER A 90 11.62 6.05 11.43
N GLY A 91 12.29 6.50 12.49
CA GLY A 91 12.74 7.89 12.64
C GLY A 91 11.75 8.82 13.38
N GLY A 92 12.22 10.06 13.61
CA GLY A 92 11.49 11.06 14.40
C GLY A 92 11.54 10.82 15.92
N ARG A 93 10.93 11.73 16.68
CA ARG A 93 10.95 11.70 18.16
C ARG A 93 10.23 10.50 18.77
N SER A 94 9.24 9.98 18.05
CA SER A 94 8.39 8.86 18.45
C SER A 94 9.05 7.48 18.32
N GLY A 95 10.23 7.39 17.71
CA GLY A 95 10.96 6.12 17.53
C GLY A 95 10.38 5.23 16.44
N ASN A 96 10.81 3.96 16.45
CA ASN A 96 10.39 2.95 15.49
C ASN A 96 9.06 2.33 15.91
N PHE A 97 8.18 2.11 14.94
CA PHE A 97 6.91 1.44 15.11
C PHE A 97 6.79 0.36 14.04
N VAL A 98 6.28 -0.80 14.44
CA VAL A 98 5.96 -1.90 13.53
C VAL A 98 4.59 -2.40 13.95
N PHE A 99 3.67 -2.44 12.99
CA PHE A 99 2.36 -3.02 13.14
C PHE A 99 2.35 -4.37 12.44
N ASP A 100 2.07 -5.41 13.22
CA ASP A 100 1.79 -6.72 12.66
C ASP A 100 0.35 -6.72 12.16
N ALA A 101 0.17 -6.84 10.85
CA ALA A 101 -1.15 -6.81 10.26
C ALA A 101 -1.99 -7.99 10.79
N PRO A 102 -3.29 -7.80 11.09
CA PRO A 102 -4.11 -8.91 11.53
C PRO A 102 -4.09 -10.05 10.49
N PRO A 103 -4.10 -11.31 10.94
CA PRO A 103 -3.99 -12.46 10.06
C PRO A 103 -5.07 -12.43 8.98
N ARG A 104 -4.72 -12.89 7.78
CA ARG A 104 -5.60 -12.91 6.61
C ARG A 104 -6.91 -13.60 7.00
N GLU A 105 -8.02 -12.86 7.04
CA GLU A 105 -9.34 -13.49 7.17
C GLU A 105 -9.49 -14.48 6.02
N SER A 106 -9.50 -15.77 6.33
CA SER A 106 -9.78 -16.85 5.41
C SER A 106 -11.24 -16.70 4.97
N THR A 107 -11.45 -16.34 3.72
CA THR A 107 -12.79 -16.38 3.12
C THR A 107 -13.19 -17.85 3.03
N THR A 108 -13.99 -18.31 3.99
CA THR A 108 -14.73 -19.58 3.92
C THR A 108 -15.87 -19.47 2.91
#